data_AF-A0A8T6I6Y6-F1
#
_entry.id   AF-A0A8T6I6Y6-F1
#
_cell.length_a   1.000
_cell.length_b   1.000
_cell.length_c   1.000
_cell.angle_alpha   90.00
_cell.angle_beta   90.00
_cell.angle_gamma   90.00
#
_symmetry.space_group_name_H-M   'P 1'
#
loop_
_entity.id
_entity.type
_entity.pdbx_description
1 polymer ?
#
loop_
_entity_poly.entity_id
_entity_poly.type
_entity_poly.pdbx_seq_one_letter_code
_entity_poly.pdbx_strand_id
1 'polypeptide(L)'
;MVDQPPAPRPKDPEVALSTKSPPAQRPLPITPDLDPPGADRLGLSPAEIEQFRTQGFVVKRGLIPSSAFKPFIDLWWRQPPVTQARLARDQGHWTAPGKHWPKENRWGLAANWMGNGPWPSPEDERPGATVGERVGRLPYKLTRDRSNDVWRWHGIGHDPAFVAATSAHPRMLYMLEALLGGPVKRPQRNRGIYAVFPLDPELPSSELGPHMDQSMTEMSAVTYLDDVPPNSGGFTIYPTSPQLLYPTSAQALNWVATERSSEVLDQIKTDIQPLEFTGRAGDTIFCHGWVVHSAGIHETDRIRLAAVQDFNKVRERSHMRWTAAGKNGGPRINCDMDGVFRFPEGSHDDPADGYREVTNQWIMDSNEFVLSREAPYDDMFREWNLGQRPVEGNIVDEPAWWEKYGLPLVPAVGMPRGTGGTPAVPLSDIAEYGDDGRWRVVSRANDWMRS
;
A
#
# COMPACT_ATOMS: atom_id res chain seq x y z
N MET A 1 2.90 24.80 24.56
CA MET A 1 3.23 23.66 23.70
C MET A 1 3.22 22.44 24.60
N VAL A 2 2.35 21.47 24.33
CA VAL A 2 2.42 20.18 25.02
C VAL A 2 3.71 19.53 24.54
N ASP A 3 4.58 19.09 25.45
CA ASP A 3 5.81 18.38 25.10
C ASP A 3 5.44 17.15 24.27
N GLN A 4 5.69 17.19 22.96
CA GLN A 4 5.53 16.00 22.13
C GLN A 4 6.64 15.01 22.46
N PRO A 5 6.34 13.70 22.49
CA PRO A 5 7.38 12.69 22.64
C PRO A 5 8.41 12.83 21.51
N PRO A 6 9.70 12.50 21.78
CA PRO A 6 10.76 12.61 20.80
C PRO A 6 10.47 11.75 19.57
N ALA A 7 10.96 12.18 18.40
CA ALA A 7 10.82 11.38 17.19
C ALA A 7 11.50 10.00 17.36
N PRO A 8 10.83 8.91 16.95
CA PRO A 8 11.43 7.59 16.96
C PRO A 8 12.58 7.53 15.94
N ARG A 9 13.45 6.53 16.10
CA ARG A 9 14.51 6.28 15.11
C ARG A 9 13.90 6.05 13.72
N PRO A 10 14.45 6.67 12.67
CA PRO A 10 13.94 6.50 11.31
C PRO A 10 14.09 5.04 10.87
N LYS A 11 13.03 4.50 10.27
CA LYS A 11 13.01 3.15 9.67
C LYS A 11 12.74 3.28 8.18
N ASP A 12 13.11 2.24 7.44
CA ASP A 12 12.79 2.17 6.01
C ASP A 12 11.25 2.12 5.84
N PRO A 13 10.64 3.12 5.18
CA PRO A 13 9.19 3.19 5.03
C PRO A 13 8.62 2.07 4.16
N GLU A 14 9.46 1.31 3.46
CA GLU A 14 9.03 0.15 2.68
C GLU A 14 9.09 -1.18 3.44
N VAL A 15 9.64 -1.20 4.65
CA VAL A 15 9.73 -2.43 5.46
C VAL A 15 8.37 -2.71 6.09
N ALA A 16 7.82 -3.90 5.87
CA ALA A 16 6.66 -4.37 6.61
C ALA A 16 7.07 -4.91 8.00
N LEU A 17 6.18 -4.80 8.99
CA LEU A 17 6.33 -5.57 10.22
C LEU A 17 6.11 -7.05 9.88
N SER A 18 7.16 -7.85 10.02
CA SER A 18 7.13 -9.30 9.79
C SER A 18 8.13 -9.99 10.71
N THR A 19 7.90 -11.25 11.02
CA THR A 19 8.81 -12.13 11.77
C THR A 19 9.11 -13.40 10.99
N LYS A 20 10.13 -14.15 11.41
CA LYS A 20 10.52 -15.42 10.77
C LYS A 20 9.61 -16.59 11.13
N SER A 21 8.81 -16.48 12.19
CA SER A 21 7.90 -17.54 12.61
C SER A 21 6.87 -17.83 11.51
N PRO A 22 6.67 -19.10 11.16
CA PRO A 22 5.66 -19.50 10.20
C PRO A 22 4.26 -19.37 10.83
N PRO A 23 3.21 -19.16 10.03
CA PRO A 23 1.85 -19.25 10.53
C PRO A 23 1.48 -20.69 10.88
N ALA A 24 0.74 -20.88 11.97
CA ALA A 24 0.39 -22.21 12.48
C ALA A 24 -0.86 -22.83 11.80
N GLN A 25 -1.72 -21.99 11.21
CA GLN A 25 -3.06 -22.40 10.76
C GLN A 25 -3.24 -22.12 9.26
N ARG A 26 -3.97 -23.00 8.56
CA ARG A 26 -4.43 -22.76 7.18
C ARG A 26 -5.63 -21.80 7.19
N PRO A 27 -5.81 -20.93 6.18
CA PRO A 27 -6.91 -19.98 6.16
C PRO A 27 -8.27 -20.66 5.96
N LEU A 28 -9.31 -20.11 6.59
CA LEU A 28 -10.70 -20.47 6.33
C LEU A 28 -11.35 -19.45 5.39
N PRO A 29 -12.13 -19.86 4.39
CA PRO A 29 -12.76 -18.93 3.47
C PRO A 29 -13.89 -18.14 4.16
N ILE A 30 -13.96 -16.83 3.90
CA ILE A 30 -15.11 -15.98 4.23
C ILE A 30 -16.12 -16.10 3.09
N THR A 31 -17.10 -16.98 3.27
CA THR A 31 -18.19 -17.21 2.33
C THR A 31 -19.42 -16.36 2.70
N PRO A 32 -20.31 -16.04 1.74
CA PRO A 32 -21.46 -15.16 1.99
C PRO A 32 -22.39 -15.59 3.13
N ASP A 33 -22.46 -16.89 3.43
CA ASP A 33 -23.25 -17.44 4.54
C ASP A 33 -22.65 -17.13 5.93
N LEU A 34 -21.38 -16.72 5.98
CA LEU A 34 -20.69 -16.28 7.21
C LEU A 34 -20.72 -14.77 7.40
N ASP A 35 -21.20 -14.01 6.40
CA ASP A 35 -21.24 -12.56 6.49
C ASP A 35 -22.31 -12.10 7.50
N PRO A 36 -22.08 -11.03 8.27
CA PRO A 36 -23.11 -10.44 9.11
C PRO A 36 -24.31 -9.94 8.27
N PRO A 37 -25.52 -9.91 8.85
CA PRO A 37 -26.68 -9.30 8.19
C PRO A 37 -26.39 -7.86 7.75
N GLY A 38 -26.69 -7.53 6.49
CA GLY A 38 -26.45 -6.21 5.91
C GLY A 38 -25.23 -6.11 4.99
N ALA A 39 -24.39 -7.13 4.91
CA ALA A 39 -23.22 -7.17 4.03
C ALA A 39 -23.54 -6.92 2.55
N ASP A 40 -24.77 -7.22 2.09
CA ASP A 40 -25.27 -7.01 0.74
C ASP A 40 -25.89 -5.61 0.49
N ARG A 41 -25.90 -4.73 1.50
CA ARG A 41 -26.54 -3.41 1.44
C ARG A 41 -25.53 -2.30 1.67
N LEU A 42 -25.78 -1.10 1.14
CA LEU A 42 -24.94 0.05 1.46
C LEU A 42 -25.13 0.48 2.92
N GLY A 43 -24.03 0.81 3.61
CA GLY A 43 -24.01 1.18 5.02
C GLY A 43 -23.60 0.05 5.96
N LEU A 44 -23.78 0.29 7.26
CA LEU A 44 -23.36 -0.59 8.33
C LEU A 44 -24.56 -1.00 9.18
N SER A 45 -24.75 -2.30 9.34
CA SER A 45 -25.65 -2.86 10.35
C SER A 45 -24.97 -2.90 11.73
N PRO A 46 -25.73 -3.06 12.82
CA PRO A 46 -25.15 -3.28 14.15
C PRO A 46 -24.19 -4.48 14.22
N ALA A 47 -24.47 -5.55 13.48
CA ALA A 47 -23.62 -6.74 13.46
C ALA A 47 -22.31 -6.50 12.70
N GLU A 48 -22.35 -5.71 11.62
CA GLU A 48 -21.15 -5.28 10.89
C GLU A 48 -20.27 -4.34 11.72
N ILE A 49 -20.89 -3.44 12.50
CA ILE A 49 -20.17 -2.56 13.44
C ILE A 49 -19.46 -3.39 14.49
N GLU A 50 -20.15 -4.36 15.09
CA GLU A 50 -19.56 -5.23 16.11
C GLU A 50 -18.41 -6.07 15.54
N GLN A 51 -18.57 -6.62 14.33
CA GLN A 51 -17.51 -7.35 13.64
C GLN A 51 -16.28 -6.46 13.43
N PHE A 52 -16.47 -5.23 12.93
CA PHE A 52 -15.35 -4.32 12.71
C PHE A 52 -14.64 -3.95 14.00
N ARG A 53 -15.39 -3.66 15.08
CA ARG A 53 -14.80 -3.32 16.39
C ARG A 53 -14.02 -4.47 17.01
N THR A 54 -14.49 -5.70 16.87
CA THR A 54 -13.87 -6.86 17.52
C THR A 54 -12.79 -7.52 16.67
N GLN A 55 -12.95 -7.54 15.36
CA GLN A 55 -12.09 -8.27 14.44
C GLN A 55 -11.27 -7.37 13.51
N GLY A 56 -11.60 -6.07 13.43
CA GLY A 56 -10.87 -5.10 12.61
C GLY A 56 -11.17 -5.15 11.12
N PHE A 57 -12.25 -5.81 10.70
CA PHE A 57 -12.68 -5.85 9.29
C PHE A 57 -14.20 -5.96 9.12
N VAL A 58 -14.69 -5.64 7.91
CA VAL A 58 -16.06 -5.89 7.46
C VAL A 58 -16.07 -6.15 5.95
N VAL A 59 -16.97 -7.01 5.49
CA VAL A 59 -17.16 -7.32 4.06
C VAL A 59 -18.45 -6.70 3.52
N LYS A 60 -18.36 -6.06 2.35
CA LYS A 60 -19.52 -5.60 1.57
C LYS A 60 -19.57 -6.34 0.24
N ARG A 61 -20.66 -7.06 0.01
CA ARG A 61 -20.92 -7.83 -1.22
C ARG A 61 -21.53 -6.95 -2.30
N GLY A 62 -21.02 -7.06 -3.53
CA GLY A 62 -21.49 -6.29 -4.68
C GLY A 62 -21.47 -4.77 -4.47
N LEU A 63 -20.53 -4.28 -3.66
CA LEU A 63 -20.45 -2.86 -3.31
C LEU A 63 -20.31 -2.01 -4.58
N ILE A 64 -19.40 -2.42 -5.47
CA ILE A 64 -19.20 -1.78 -6.77
C ILE A 64 -19.74 -2.71 -7.87
N PRO A 65 -20.54 -2.22 -8.83
CA PRO A 65 -20.99 -3.04 -9.95
C PRO A 65 -19.81 -3.58 -10.75
N SER A 66 -19.76 -4.90 -11.01
CA SER A 66 -18.66 -5.55 -11.74
C SER A 66 -18.44 -4.98 -13.14
N SER A 67 -19.48 -4.44 -13.78
CA SER A 67 -19.39 -3.76 -15.08
C SER A 67 -18.45 -2.56 -15.07
N ALA A 68 -18.23 -1.93 -13.91
CA ALA A 68 -17.29 -0.81 -13.76
C ALA A 68 -15.84 -1.21 -14.06
N PHE A 69 -15.48 -2.50 -13.87
CA PHE A 69 -14.10 -2.95 -14.01
C PHE A 69 -13.72 -3.43 -15.40
N LYS A 70 -14.72 -3.71 -16.25
CA LYS A 70 -14.50 -4.26 -17.60
C LYS A 70 -13.46 -3.48 -18.42
N PRO A 71 -13.48 -2.14 -18.51
CA PRO A 71 -12.49 -1.40 -19.29
C PRO A 71 -11.04 -1.60 -18.79
N PHE A 72 -10.86 -1.76 -17.48
CA PHE A 72 -9.54 -1.89 -16.87
C PHE A 72 -9.02 -3.32 -16.96
N ILE A 73 -9.91 -4.32 -16.86
CA ILE A 73 -9.57 -5.73 -17.10
C ILE A 73 -9.21 -5.93 -18.59
N ASP A 74 -10.01 -5.36 -19.50
CA ASP A 74 -9.71 -5.41 -20.94
C ASP A 74 -8.37 -4.71 -21.28
N LEU A 75 -7.97 -3.70 -20.50
CA LEU A 75 -6.66 -3.06 -20.63
C LEU A 75 -5.54 -3.92 -20.01
N TRP A 76 -5.78 -4.54 -18.85
CA TRP A 76 -4.85 -5.44 -18.16
C TRP A 76 -4.45 -6.61 -19.07
N TRP A 77 -5.40 -7.22 -19.77
CA TRP A 77 -5.15 -8.32 -20.72
C TRP A 77 -4.25 -7.93 -21.91
N ARG A 78 -4.11 -6.63 -22.21
CA ARG A 78 -3.26 -6.13 -23.30
C ARG A 78 -1.85 -5.78 -22.84
N GLN A 79 -1.57 -5.85 -21.54
CA GLN A 79 -0.29 -5.42 -21.00
C GLN A 79 0.82 -6.45 -21.25
N PRO A 80 2.08 -5.99 -21.45
CA PRO A 80 3.21 -6.87 -21.73
C PRO A 80 3.43 -8.03 -20.75
N PRO A 81 3.27 -7.89 -19.42
CA PRO A 81 3.38 -9.03 -18.50
C PRO A 81 2.41 -10.18 -18.78
N VAL A 82 1.30 -9.91 -19.46
CA VAL A 82 0.29 -10.88 -19.89
C VAL A 82 0.58 -11.36 -21.31
N THR A 83 0.76 -10.43 -22.25
CA THR A 83 0.91 -10.77 -23.67
C THR A 83 2.23 -11.44 -23.99
N GLN A 84 3.35 -11.03 -23.36
CA GLN A 84 4.66 -11.66 -23.52
C GLN A 84 4.73 -13.02 -22.82
N ALA A 85 3.98 -13.20 -21.73
CA ALA A 85 3.78 -14.49 -21.09
C ALA A 85 2.78 -15.39 -21.86
N ARG A 86 2.24 -14.91 -22.98
CA ARG A 86 1.31 -15.62 -23.87
C ARG A 86 0.05 -16.10 -23.19
N LEU A 87 -0.44 -15.33 -22.21
CA LEU A 87 -1.71 -15.61 -21.56
C LEU A 87 -2.86 -15.16 -22.48
N ALA A 88 -3.83 -16.04 -22.70
CA ALA A 88 -5.00 -15.84 -23.55
C ALA A 88 -6.33 -16.03 -22.78
N ARG A 89 -7.10 -14.95 -22.59
CA ARG A 89 -8.33 -14.90 -21.77
C ARG A 89 -9.27 -16.12 -21.80
N ASP A 90 -9.34 -16.86 -22.90
CA ASP A 90 -10.21 -18.01 -23.14
C ASP A 90 -9.67 -19.38 -22.69
N GLN A 91 -8.39 -19.51 -22.30
CA GLN A 91 -7.81 -20.83 -21.97
C GLN A 91 -8.35 -21.48 -20.69
N GLY A 92 -9.03 -20.72 -19.82
CA GLY A 92 -9.70 -21.24 -18.62
C GLY A 92 -8.78 -21.79 -17.51
N HIS A 93 -7.55 -22.16 -17.84
CA HIS A 93 -6.53 -22.70 -16.94
C HIS A 93 -5.17 -22.04 -17.21
N TRP A 94 -4.47 -21.65 -16.14
CA TRP A 94 -3.18 -20.94 -16.21
C TRP A 94 -2.12 -21.64 -15.36
N THR A 95 -0.86 -21.60 -15.79
CA THR A 95 0.27 -21.97 -14.94
C THR A 95 1.35 -20.89 -14.99
N ALA A 96 1.74 -20.41 -13.80
CA ALA A 96 2.97 -19.66 -13.49
C ALA A 96 3.63 -18.89 -14.64
N PRO A 97 3.11 -17.70 -15.02
CA PRO A 97 3.67 -16.90 -16.10
C PRO A 97 5.07 -16.35 -15.81
N GLY A 98 5.53 -16.40 -14.55
CA GLY A 98 6.78 -15.79 -14.11
C GLY A 98 8.02 -16.39 -14.73
N LYS A 99 7.95 -17.59 -15.33
CA LYS A 99 9.04 -18.14 -16.16
C LYS A 99 9.27 -17.35 -17.45
N HIS A 100 8.28 -16.60 -17.91
CA HIS A 100 8.35 -15.75 -19.09
C HIS A 100 8.71 -14.30 -18.74
N TRP A 101 8.74 -13.94 -17.46
CA TRP A 101 9.10 -12.59 -17.02
C TRP A 101 10.62 -12.43 -16.90
N PRO A 102 11.18 -11.28 -17.30
CA PRO A 102 12.60 -11.00 -17.11
C PRO A 102 12.97 -11.04 -15.61
N LYS A 103 14.11 -11.65 -15.28
CA LYS A 103 14.55 -11.86 -13.89
C LYS A 103 14.84 -10.54 -13.17
N GLU A 104 15.30 -9.55 -13.92
CA GLU A 104 15.62 -8.17 -13.53
C GLU A 104 14.39 -7.35 -13.12
N ASN A 105 13.20 -7.69 -13.61
CA ASN A 105 11.95 -6.99 -13.30
C ASN A 105 11.32 -7.40 -11.95
N ARG A 106 12.00 -8.27 -11.19
CA ARG A 106 11.54 -8.70 -9.85
C ARG A 106 11.62 -7.61 -8.79
N TRP A 107 12.51 -6.63 -8.98
CA TRP A 107 12.72 -5.54 -8.01
C TRP A 107 12.90 -4.16 -8.63
N GLY A 108 12.67 -4.00 -9.95
CA GLY A 108 12.81 -2.72 -10.62
C GLY A 108 14.21 -2.12 -10.44
N LEU A 109 15.23 -2.88 -10.82
CA LEU A 109 16.56 -2.33 -10.99
C LEU A 109 16.61 -1.56 -12.32
N ALA A 110 17.62 -0.71 -12.48
CA ALA A 110 17.76 0.21 -13.62
C ALA A 110 17.63 -0.50 -15.00
N ALA A 111 17.89 -1.81 -15.06
CA ALA A 111 17.50 -2.72 -16.15
C ALA A 111 15.98 -2.84 -16.33
N ASN A 112 15.33 -1.86 -16.96
CA ASN A 112 13.89 -1.88 -17.22
C ASN A 112 13.56 -1.88 -18.73
N TRP A 113 12.46 -2.54 -19.09
CA TRP A 113 12.01 -2.77 -20.47
C TRP A 113 11.21 -1.61 -21.08
N MET A 114 11.08 -0.47 -20.39
CA MET A 114 10.23 0.63 -20.84
C MET A 114 10.94 1.66 -21.74
N GLY A 115 12.21 1.45 -22.08
CA GLY A 115 12.93 2.24 -23.07
C GLY A 115 13.14 3.72 -22.68
N ASN A 116 13.44 4.56 -23.69
CA ASN A 116 13.96 5.94 -23.59
C ASN A 116 12.94 7.00 -23.08
N GLY A 117 12.14 6.69 -22.04
CA GLY A 117 11.22 7.62 -21.39
C GLY A 117 11.88 8.52 -20.34
N PRO A 118 11.13 9.22 -19.46
CA PRO A 118 11.69 10.05 -18.37
C PRO A 118 12.30 9.23 -17.23
N TRP A 119 12.45 7.92 -17.40
CA TRP A 119 13.04 7.02 -16.43
C TRP A 119 14.50 6.82 -16.80
N PRO A 120 15.44 6.94 -15.85
CA PRO A 120 16.83 6.71 -16.15
C PRO A 120 17.02 5.28 -16.67
N SER A 121 17.74 5.18 -17.78
CA SER A 121 18.18 3.92 -18.34
C SER A 121 19.14 3.20 -17.38
N PRO A 122 19.31 1.88 -17.52
CA PRO A 122 20.32 1.13 -16.78
C PRO A 122 21.74 1.69 -16.93
N GLU A 123 21.99 2.34 -18.07
CA GLU A 123 23.28 2.88 -18.47
C GLU A 123 23.44 4.38 -18.13
N ASP A 124 22.39 5.06 -17.67
CA ASP A 124 22.45 6.48 -17.33
C ASP A 124 23.34 6.72 -16.10
N GLU A 125 24.14 7.79 -16.14
CA GLU A 125 24.95 8.21 -15.00
C GLU A 125 24.03 8.70 -13.87
N ARG A 126 24.19 8.12 -12.68
CA ARG A 126 23.35 8.41 -11.51
C ARG A 126 24.22 8.91 -10.36
N PRO A 127 24.66 10.18 -10.40
CA PRO A 127 25.64 10.71 -9.45
C PRO A 127 25.15 10.64 -7.99
N GLY A 128 23.84 10.58 -7.78
CA GLY A 128 23.21 10.50 -6.47
C GLY A 128 23.03 9.11 -5.86
N ALA A 129 23.38 8.03 -6.58
CA ALA A 129 23.05 6.66 -6.16
C ALA A 129 24.04 5.62 -6.70
N THR A 130 24.25 4.56 -5.93
CA THR A 130 25.05 3.42 -6.38
C THR A 130 24.33 2.65 -7.50
N VAL A 131 25.06 2.08 -8.46
CA VAL A 131 24.49 1.19 -9.49
C VAL A 131 23.73 0.04 -8.83
N GLY A 132 22.48 -0.18 -9.27
CA GLY A 132 21.58 -1.17 -8.67
C GLY A 132 20.84 -0.72 -7.41
N GLU A 133 21.02 0.51 -6.96
CA GLU A 133 20.24 1.08 -5.85
C GLU A 133 18.76 1.26 -6.25
N ARG A 134 17.84 0.89 -5.34
CA ARG A 134 16.41 1.03 -5.55
C ARG A 134 15.99 2.49 -5.34
N VAL A 135 15.91 3.25 -6.41
CA VAL A 135 15.57 4.68 -6.34
C VAL A 135 14.14 4.98 -6.76
N GLY A 136 13.22 4.24 -6.18
CA GLY A 136 11.79 4.41 -6.40
C GLY A 136 11.16 3.12 -6.88
N ARG A 137 9.83 3.17 -7.01
CA ARG A 137 9.05 2.03 -7.50
C ARG A 137 8.76 2.19 -8.98
N LEU A 138 8.88 1.11 -9.74
CA LEU A 138 8.37 1.09 -11.10
C LEU A 138 6.83 1.14 -11.10
N PRO A 139 6.21 1.54 -12.24
CA PRO A 139 4.77 1.40 -12.47
C PRO A 139 4.23 -0.01 -12.25
N TYR A 140 5.10 -1.01 -12.18
CA TYR A 140 4.72 -2.37 -11.92
C TYR A 140 5.81 -3.12 -11.16
N LYS A 141 5.47 -4.27 -10.58
CA LYS A 141 6.39 -5.18 -9.93
C LYS A 141 6.01 -6.61 -10.30
N LEU A 142 6.98 -7.40 -10.76
CA LEU A 142 6.78 -8.80 -11.16
C LEU A 142 7.55 -9.72 -10.21
N THR A 143 6.97 -10.14 -9.09
CA THR A 143 7.67 -10.98 -8.12
C THR A 143 7.26 -12.43 -8.18
N ARG A 144 8.10 -13.27 -7.58
CA ARG A 144 7.66 -14.54 -7.03
C ARG A 144 7.57 -14.38 -5.52
N ASP A 145 6.36 -14.24 -5.00
CA ASP A 145 6.12 -14.10 -3.57
C ASP A 145 5.94 -15.48 -2.97
N ARG A 146 6.98 -15.94 -2.24
CA ARG A 146 7.09 -17.32 -1.75
C ARG A 146 7.01 -18.31 -2.93
N SER A 147 5.80 -18.76 -3.24
CA SER A 147 5.44 -19.79 -4.21
C SER A 147 4.78 -19.23 -5.47
N ASN A 148 4.11 -18.08 -5.39
CA ASN A 148 3.23 -17.60 -6.45
C ASN A 148 3.87 -16.47 -7.25
N ASP A 149 3.66 -16.51 -8.57
CA ASP A 149 3.99 -15.37 -9.42
C ASP A 149 2.94 -14.26 -9.17
N VAL A 150 3.42 -13.04 -8.92
CA VAL A 150 2.59 -11.89 -8.57
C VAL A 150 2.97 -10.71 -9.44
N TRP A 151 1.98 -10.16 -10.14
CA TRP A 151 2.11 -8.89 -10.83
C TRP A 151 1.34 -7.81 -10.08
N ARG A 152 2.06 -6.80 -9.62
CA ARG A 152 1.46 -5.56 -9.11
C ARG A 152 1.57 -4.51 -10.19
N TRP A 153 0.45 -4.00 -10.68
CA TRP A 153 0.42 -2.91 -11.64
C TRP A 153 0.06 -1.61 -10.92
N HIS A 154 1.05 -0.93 -10.39
CA HIS A 154 0.89 0.30 -9.60
C HIS A 154 0.50 1.52 -10.43
N GLY A 155 0.95 1.58 -11.69
CA GLY A 155 0.72 2.72 -12.58
C GLY A 155 -0.75 2.94 -12.88
N ILE A 156 -1.57 1.88 -12.96
CA ILE A 156 -3.03 2.08 -13.13
C ILE A 156 -3.67 2.75 -11.91
N GLY A 157 -3.01 2.71 -10.75
CA GLY A 157 -3.56 3.20 -9.48
C GLY A 157 -3.72 4.72 -9.40
N HIS A 158 -3.10 5.48 -10.30
CA HIS A 158 -3.28 6.94 -10.42
C HIS A 158 -4.12 7.33 -11.65
N ASP A 159 -4.62 6.37 -12.42
CA ASP A 159 -5.52 6.65 -13.54
C ASP A 159 -6.86 7.18 -12.99
N PRO A 160 -7.27 8.43 -13.32
CA PRO A 160 -8.46 9.03 -12.71
C PRO A 160 -9.74 8.22 -12.93
N ALA A 161 -9.86 7.54 -14.08
CA ALA A 161 -11.01 6.69 -14.35
C ALA A 161 -10.97 5.43 -13.49
N PHE A 162 -9.79 4.84 -13.25
CA PHE A 162 -9.66 3.68 -12.37
C PHE A 162 -9.92 4.05 -10.91
N VAL A 163 -9.41 5.20 -10.46
CA VAL A 163 -9.67 5.75 -9.12
C VAL A 163 -11.17 6.00 -8.92
N ALA A 164 -11.83 6.65 -9.88
CA ALA A 164 -13.28 6.89 -9.85
C ALA A 164 -14.10 5.58 -9.86
N ALA A 165 -13.64 4.55 -10.57
CA ALA A 165 -14.28 3.23 -10.59
C ALA A 165 -14.02 2.41 -9.32
N THR A 166 -13.06 2.80 -8.48
CA THR A 166 -12.63 2.06 -7.28
C THR A 166 -12.66 2.96 -6.03
N SER A 167 -11.54 3.53 -5.61
CA SER A 167 -11.38 4.24 -4.32
C SER A 167 -12.24 5.49 -4.18
N ALA A 168 -12.47 6.21 -5.26
CA ALA A 168 -13.33 7.39 -5.28
C ALA A 168 -14.76 7.07 -5.74
N HIS A 169 -15.13 5.80 -5.86
CA HIS A 169 -16.50 5.41 -6.20
C HIS A 169 -17.47 5.90 -5.10
N PRO A 170 -18.66 6.45 -5.43
CA PRO A 170 -19.56 7.02 -4.43
C PRO A 170 -19.94 6.08 -3.30
N ARG A 171 -20.13 4.79 -3.60
CA ARG A 171 -20.41 3.76 -2.58
C ARG A 171 -19.20 3.43 -1.69
N MET A 172 -17.98 3.56 -2.22
CA MET A 172 -16.78 3.45 -1.39
C MET A 172 -16.72 4.63 -0.43
N LEU A 173 -16.80 5.86 -0.94
CA LEU A 173 -16.77 7.08 -0.13
C LEU A 173 -17.82 7.09 0.98
N TYR A 174 -19.03 6.61 0.69
CA TYR A 174 -20.08 6.41 1.69
C TYR A 174 -19.62 5.48 2.82
N MET A 175 -19.06 4.32 2.48
CA MET A 175 -18.55 3.36 3.47
C MET A 175 -17.36 3.93 4.26
N LEU A 176 -16.49 4.72 3.62
CA LEU A 176 -15.39 5.39 4.32
C LEU A 176 -15.91 6.31 5.42
N GLU A 177 -16.89 7.15 5.11
CA GLU A 177 -17.48 8.07 6.09
C GLU A 177 -18.28 7.33 7.17
N ALA A 178 -18.97 6.24 6.81
CA ALA A 178 -19.67 5.38 7.77
C ALA A 178 -18.72 4.72 8.77
N LEU A 179 -17.53 4.29 8.32
CA LEU A 179 -16.50 3.64 9.14
C LEU A 179 -15.62 4.66 9.88
N LEU A 180 -14.82 5.42 9.14
CA LEU A 180 -13.83 6.37 9.68
C LEU A 180 -14.51 7.57 10.32
N GLY A 181 -15.54 8.13 9.68
CA GLY A 181 -16.06 9.46 10.02
C GLY A 181 -15.31 10.59 9.33
N GLY A 182 -16.03 11.68 9.05
CA GLY A 182 -15.52 12.82 8.31
C GLY A 182 -14.71 13.83 9.15
N PRO A 183 -13.93 14.71 8.49
CA PRO A 183 -13.74 14.77 7.03
C PRO A 183 -12.86 13.63 6.48
N VAL A 184 -13.34 12.92 5.46
CA VAL A 184 -12.58 11.88 4.76
C VAL A 184 -11.83 12.52 3.60
N LYS A 185 -10.54 12.17 3.45
CA LYS A 185 -9.76 12.58 2.28
C LYS A 185 -10.27 11.84 1.05
N ARG A 186 -10.61 12.54 -0.03
CA ARG A 186 -10.90 11.90 -1.31
C ARG A 186 -9.60 11.26 -1.86
N PRO A 187 -9.59 9.94 -2.13
CA PRO A 187 -8.42 9.30 -2.69
C PRO A 187 -8.13 9.84 -4.08
N GLN A 188 -6.88 10.23 -4.32
CA GLN A 188 -6.36 10.64 -5.64
C GLN A 188 -5.66 9.47 -6.33
N ARG A 189 -5.33 8.41 -5.60
CA ARG A 189 -4.83 7.15 -6.13
C ARG A 189 -5.14 5.95 -5.25
N ASN A 190 -4.84 4.77 -5.77
CA ASN A 190 -4.79 3.51 -5.04
C ASN A 190 -3.48 2.76 -5.37
N ARG A 191 -3.26 1.58 -4.79
CA ARG A 191 -2.02 0.82 -5.02
C ARG A 191 -1.98 0.13 -6.38
N GLY A 192 -3.06 0.17 -7.15
CA GLY A 192 -3.18 -0.44 -8.46
C GLY A 192 -3.77 -1.86 -8.42
N ILE A 193 -3.56 -2.62 -9.50
CA ILE A 193 -4.08 -3.99 -9.66
C ILE A 193 -3.04 -5.00 -9.17
N TYR A 194 -3.43 -5.87 -8.26
CA TYR A 194 -2.61 -6.96 -7.75
C TYR A 194 -3.15 -8.27 -8.31
N ALA A 195 -2.42 -8.82 -9.28
CA ALA A 195 -2.65 -10.11 -9.89
C ALA A 195 -1.82 -11.20 -9.20
N VAL A 196 -2.48 -12.23 -8.69
CA VAL A 196 -1.82 -13.46 -8.20
C VAL A 196 -2.17 -14.59 -9.14
N PHE A 197 -1.13 -15.22 -9.69
CA PHE A 197 -1.28 -16.27 -10.68
C PHE A 197 -1.23 -17.66 -10.04
N PRO A 198 -1.86 -18.65 -10.69
CA PRO A 198 -1.74 -20.05 -10.31
C PRO A 198 -0.32 -20.51 -10.09
N LEU A 199 -0.16 -21.34 -9.08
CA LEU A 199 1.09 -21.99 -8.73
C LEU A 199 1.61 -22.83 -9.92
N ASP A 200 2.93 -22.88 -10.05
CA ASP A 200 3.58 -23.87 -10.92
C ASP A 200 3.49 -25.24 -10.24
N PRO A 201 2.87 -26.27 -10.83
CA PRO A 201 2.76 -27.60 -10.21
C PRO A 201 4.12 -28.24 -9.87
N GLU A 202 5.21 -27.77 -10.49
CA GLU A 202 6.58 -28.25 -10.22
C GLU A 202 7.24 -27.54 -9.02
N LEU A 203 6.60 -26.52 -8.45
CA LEU A 203 7.14 -25.73 -7.33
C LEU A 203 6.49 -26.10 -5.99
N PRO A 204 7.13 -25.73 -4.85
CA PRO A 204 6.55 -25.94 -3.53
C PRO A 204 5.16 -25.32 -3.39
N SER A 205 4.35 -25.93 -2.51
CA SER A 205 2.99 -25.47 -2.21
C SER A 205 2.94 -24.02 -1.78
N SER A 206 1.77 -23.41 -1.96
CA SER A 206 1.57 -22.03 -1.53
C SER A 206 1.72 -21.85 -0.02
N GLU A 207 2.30 -20.72 0.39
CA GLU A 207 2.56 -20.38 1.79
C GLU A 207 2.04 -18.98 2.10
N LEU A 208 1.47 -18.82 3.30
CA LEU A 208 1.16 -17.50 3.83
C LEU A 208 2.46 -16.78 4.23
N GLY A 209 2.51 -15.47 3.96
CA GLY A 209 3.54 -14.54 4.43
C GLY A 209 2.93 -13.42 5.25
N PRO A 210 2.50 -13.68 6.51
CA PRO A 210 1.78 -12.71 7.31
C PRO A 210 2.67 -11.52 7.68
N HIS A 211 2.18 -10.33 7.40
CA HIS A 211 2.83 -9.08 7.69
C HIS A 211 1.80 -7.98 7.95
N MET A 212 2.26 -6.86 8.50
CA MET A 212 1.51 -5.62 8.55
C MET A 212 2.32 -4.54 7.82
N ASP A 213 1.69 -3.86 6.87
CA ASP A 213 2.33 -2.76 6.16
C ASP A 213 2.68 -1.63 7.14
N GLN A 214 3.94 -1.17 7.14
CA GLN A 214 4.29 0.04 7.87
C GLN A 214 3.82 1.24 7.06
N SER A 215 2.62 1.72 7.40
CA SER A 215 2.01 2.82 6.67
C SER A 215 1.25 3.78 7.57
N MET A 216 0.94 4.93 6.97
CA MET A 216 0.11 5.98 7.55
C MET A 216 -1.37 5.79 7.27
N THR A 217 -1.76 4.64 6.70
CA THR A 217 -3.13 4.32 6.33
C THR A 217 -3.98 4.07 7.58
N GLU A 218 -5.09 4.79 7.74
CA GLU A 218 -6.06 4.54 8.83
C GLU A 218 -6.96 3.33 8.50
N MET A 219 -7.34 3.19 7.23
CA MET A 219 -8.16 2.08 6.74
C MET A 219 -7.70 1.61 5.37
N SER A 220 -7.60 0.30 5.18
CA SER A 220 -7.36 -0.31 3.88
C SER A 220 -8.64 -0.95 3.36
N ALA A 221 -8.74 -1.08 2.04
CA ALA A 221 -9.72 -1.97 1.44
C ALA A 221 -9.12 -2.78 0.29
N VAL A 222 -9.70 -3.95 0.07
CA VAL A 222 -9.40 -4.79 -1.09
C VAL A 222 -10.70 -5.06 -1.82
N THR A 223 -10.76 -4.65 -3.08
CA THR A 223 -11.91 -4.87 -3.96
C THR A 223 -11.55 -5.87 -5.04
N TYR A 224 -12.35 -6.91 -5.21
CA TYR A 224 -12.15 -7.86 -6.30
C TYR A 224 -12.63 -7.33 -7.63
N LEU A 225 -11.78 -7.50 -8.65
CA LEU A 225 -12.07 -7.10 -10.03
C LEU A 225 -12.60 -8.27 -10.86
N ASP A 226 -12.34 -9.49 -10.41
CA ASP A 226 -12.84 -10.74 -10.97
C ASP A 226 -13.23 -11.68 -9.83
N ASP A 227 -13.91 -12.79 -10.13
CA ASP A 227 -14.32 -13.75 -9.11
C ASP A 227 -13.12 -14.47 -8.49
N VAL A 228 -13.14 -14.62 -7.15
CA VAL A 228 -12.08 -15.24 -6.36
C VAL A 228 -12.70 -16.33 -5.48
N PRO A 229 -12.67 -17.59 -5.93
CA PRO A 229 -13.11 -18.72 -5.10
C PRO A 229 -12.07 -19.03 -3.99
N PRO A 230 -12.44 -19.87 -3.00
CA PRO A 230 -11.49 -20.36 -1.99
C PRO A 230 -10.20 -20.92 -2.60
N ASN A 231 -9.09 -20.76 -1.87
CA ASN A 231 -7.74 -21.20 -2.26
C ASN A 231 -7.25 -20.63 -3.60
N SER A 232 -7.76 -19.48 -4.03
CA SER A 232 -7.37 -18.84 -5.29
C SER A 232 -6.50 -17.60 -5.05
N GLY A 233 -5.76 -17.57 -3.95
CA GLY A 233 -4.91 -16.44 -3.59
C GLY A 233 -5.70 -15.23 -3.09
N GLY A 234 -6.84 -15.47 -2.42
CA GLY A 234 -7.67 -14.43 -1.81
C GLY A 234 -6.89 -13.58 -0.81
N PHE A 235 -7.41 -12.42 -0.42
CA PHE A 235 -6.74 -11.58 0.56
C PHE A 235 -6.95 -12.23 1.94
N THR A 236 -5.87 -12.66 2.58
CA THR A 236 -5.96 -13.39 3.85
C THR A 236 -5.64 -12.45 5.00
N ILE A 237 -6.57 -12.33 5.93
CA ILE A 237 -6.43 -11.50 7.13
C ILE A 237 -6.33 -12.35 8.39
N TYR A 238 -5.73 -11.78 9.42
CA TYR A 238 -5.76 -12.31 10.78
C TYR A 238 -6.72 -11.45 11.59
N PRO A 239 -7.96 -11.90 11.83
CA PRO A 239 -8.93 -11.11 12.59
C PRO A 239 -8.40 -10.77 13.99
N THR A 240 -8.85 -9.65 14.55
CA THR A 240 -8.44 -9.17 15.88
C THR A 240 -6.97 -8.69 15.97
N SER A 241 -6.17 -8.88 14.90
CA SER A 241 -4.77 -8.45 14.90
C SER A 241 -4.56 -6.93 15.13
N PRO A 242 -5.43 -6.01 14.64
CA PRO A 242 -5.31 -4.59 15.00
C PRO A 242 -5.41 -4.34 16.51
N GLN A 243 -6.33 -5.03 17.19
CA GLN A 243 -6.58 -4.91 18.63
C GLN A 243 -5.37 -5.34 19.45
N LEU A 244 -4.64 -6.34 18.97
CA LEU A 244 -3.42 -6.82 19.60
C LEU A 244 -2.21 -5.91 19.29
N LEU A 245 -2.08 -5.43 18.05
CA LEU A 245 -0.92 -4.62 17.62
C LEU A 245 -1.01 -3.16 18.03
N TYR A 246 -2.19 -2.55 17.99
CA TYR A 246 -2.40 -1.12 18.29
C TYR A 246 -1.74 -0.66 19.60
N PRO A 247 -1.93 -1.35 20.76
CA PRO A 247 -1.31 -0.94 22.03
C PRO A 247 0.21 -1.17 22.08
N THR A 248 0.81 -1.83 21.08
CA THR A 248 2.27 -2.01 20.99
C THR A 248 2.96 -0.89 20.21
N SER A 249 2.22 -0.08 19.45
CA SER A 249 2.77 1.06 18.75
C SER A 249 3.20 2.15 19.74
N ALA A 250 4.27 2.89 19.45
CA ALA A 250 4.61 4.06 20.25
C ALA A 250 3.69 5.27 19.99
N GLN A 251 2.93 5.26 18.88
CA GLN A 251 2.02 6.35 18.51
C GLN A 251 0.68 5.83 17.96
N ALA A 252 -0.38 6.61 18.16
CA ALA A 252 -1.77 6.26 17.82
C ALA A 252 -2.06 6.32 16.31
N LEU A 253 -1.48 7.28 15.59
CA LEU A 253 -1.85 7.58 14.20
C LEU A 253 -0.72 7.34 13.21
N ASN A 254 0.53 7.36 13.67
CA ASN A 254 1.67 6.89 12.91
C ASN A 254 2.10 5.53 13.47
N TRP A 255 2.18 4.49 12.63
CA TRP A 255 2.68 3.21 13.10
C TRP A 255 4.17 3.31 13.50
N VAL A 256 4.48 2.99 14.76
CA VAL A 256 5.86 2.95 15.28
C VAL A 256 6.08 1.65 16.04
N ALA A 257 6.58 0.63 15.33
CA ALA A 257 6.84 -0.68 15.92
C ALA A 257 7.85 -0.63 17.08
N THR A 258 7.52 -1.32 18.17
CA THR A 258 8.37 -1.60 19.33
C THR A 258 8.83 -3.06 19.32
N GLU A 259 9.65 -3.47 20.30
CA GLU A 259 10.05 -4.88 20.45
C GLU A 259 8.81 -5.78 20.68
N ARG A 260 7.89 -5.32 21.54
CA ARG A 260 6.60 -5.99 21.81
C ARG A 260 5.77 -6.21 20.54
N SER A 261 5.87 -5.34 19.53
CA SER A 261 5.15 -5.53 18.26
C SER A 261 5.55 -6.82 17.54
N SER A 262 6.82 -7.23 17.63
CA SER A 262 7.29 -8.48 17.02
C SER A 262 6.78 -9.70 17.77
N GLU A 263 6.79 -9.66 19.11
CA GLU A 263 6.26 -10.72 19.96
C GLU A 263 4.76 -10.94 19.73
N VAL A 264 3.99 -9.85 19.66
CA VAL A 264 2.56 -9.92 19.35
C VAL A 264 2.30 -10.42 17.94
N LEU A 265 3.13 -10.06 16.96
CA LEU A 265 3.00 -10.61 15.61
C LEU A 265 3.23 -12.13 15.59
N ASP A 266 4.22 -12.63 16.33
CA ASP A 266 4.44 -14.07 16.49
C ASP A 266 3.24 -14.76 17.16
N GLN A 267 2.67 -14.14 18.20
CA GLN A 267 1.45 -14.62 18.84
C GLN A 267 0.29 -14.71 17.85
N ILE A 268 0.06 -13.64 17.06
CA ILE A 268 -1.01 -13.59 16.05
C ILE A 268 -0.88 -14.75 15.06
N LYS A 269 0.34 -15.03 14.59
CA LYS A 269 0.60 -16.11 13.62
C LYS A 269 0.33 -17.50 14.18
N THR A 270 0.45 -17.68 15.50
CA THR A 270 0.19 -18.96 16.18
C THR A 270 -1.29 -19.10 16.55
N ASP A 271 -1.85 -18.09 17.20
CA ASP A 271 -3.12 -18.21 17.94
C ASP A 271 -4.34 -17.85 17.08
N ILE A 272 -4.18 -16.97 16.09
CA ILE A 272 -5.30 -16.45 15.32
C ILE A 272 -5.50 -17.28 14.04
N GLN A 273 -6.73 -17.79 13.88
CA GLN A 273 -7.19 -18.45 12.67
C GLN A 273 -7.24 -17.44 11.52
N PRO A 274 -6.39 -17.56 10.47
CA PRO A 274 -6.48 -16.68 9.32
C PRO A 274 -7.78 -16.92 8.55
N LEU A 275 -8.29 -15.85 7.94
CA LEU A 275 -9.49 -15.87 7.11
C LEU A 275 -9.15 -15.40 5.69
N GLU A 276 -9.47 -16.20 4.68
CA GLU A 276 -9.35 -15.83 3.27
C GLU A 276 -10.62 -15.12 2.81
N PHE A 277 -10.50 -13.86 2.40
CA PHE A 277 -11.56 -13.18 1.69
C PHE A 277 -11.78 -13.88 0.33
N THR A 278 -12.96 -14.43 0.13
CA THR A 278 -13.41 -15.00 -1.16
C THR A 278 -14.62 -14.19 -1.62
N GLY A 279 -14.89 -14.10 -2.92
CA GLY A 279 -16.00 -13.27 -3.39
C GLY A 279 -16.09 -13.12 -4.89
N ARG A 280 -17.07 -12.33 -5.32
CA ARG A 280 -17.28 -11.97 -6.73
C ARG A 280 -16.64 -10.63 -7.07
N ALA A 281 -16.50 -10.35 -8.35
CA ALA A 281 -16.15 -9.01 -8.82
C ALA A 281 -17.09 -7.96 -8.22
N GLY A 282 -16.52 -6.96 -7.54
CA GLY A 282 -17.26 -5.90 -6.85
C GLY A 282 -17.44 -6.08 -5.35
N ASP A 283 -17.13 -7.26 -4.82
CA ASP A 283 -17.04 -7.48 -3.39
C ASP A 283 -15.81 -6.74 -2.84
N THR A 284 -15.99 -6.10 -1.68
CA THR A 284 -14.95 -5.32 -1.01
C THR A 284 -14.85 -5.72 0.45
N ILE A 285 -13.63 -5.96 0.93
CA ILE A 285 -13.33 -6.05 2.35
C ILE A 285 -12.67 -4.74 2.80
N PHE A 286 -13.18 -4.16 3.89
CA PHE A 286 -12.57 -3.03 4.59
C PHE A 286 -11.87 -3.55 5.84
N CYS A 287 -10.66 -3.08 6.09
CA CYS A 287 -9.87 -3.46 7.26
C CYS A 287 -9.29 -2.23 7.93
N HIS A 288 -9.11 -2.28 9.25
CA HIS A 288 -8.23 -1.34 9.94
C HIS A 288 -6.84 -1.35 9.26
N GLY A 289 -6.20 -0.18 9.13
CA GLY A 289 -4.94 -0.04 8.41
C GLY A 289 -3.77 -0.90 8.94
N TRP A 290 -3.89 -1.37 10.18
CA TRP A 290 -2.90 -2.22 10.87
C TRP A 290 -3.29 -3.70 10.94
N VAL A 291 -4.21 -4.16 10.08
CA VAL A 291 -4.54 -5.59 9.99
C VAL A 291 -3.30 -6.38 9.52
N VAL A 292 -2.97 -7.46 10.24
CA VAL A 292 -2.01 -8.45 9.76
C VAL A 292 -2.67 -9.23 8.64
N HIS A 293 -1.98 -9.32 7.51
CA HIS A 293 -2.52 -9.92 6.31
C HIS A 293 -1.43 -10.62 5.48
N SER A 294 -1.88 -11.35 4.48
CA SER A 294 -1.05 -12.08 3.53
C SER A 294 -1.74 -12.13 2.17
N ALA A 295 -0.95 -12.36 1.11
CA ALA A 295 -1.53 -13.03 -0.06
C ALA A 295 -1.99 -14.43 0.36
N GLY A 296 -3.19 -14.82 -0.04
CA GLY A 296 -3.76 -16.12 0.33
C GLY A 296 -3.10 -17.28 -0.38
N ILE A 297 -3.42 -18.46 0.11
CA ILE A 297 -3.04 -19.72 -0.51
C ILE A 297 -3.65 -19.79 -1.90
N HIS A 298 -2.84 -20.10 -2.90
CA HIS A 298 -3.27 -20.22 -4.29
C HIS A 298 -2.92 -21.60 -4.84
N GLU A 299 -3.95 -22.44 -4.91
CA GLU A 299 -3.91 -23.85 -5.33
C GLU A 299 -4.90 -24.11 -6.49
N THR A 300 -5.49 -23.07 -7.08
CA THR A 300 -6.43 -23.17 -8.22
C THR A 300 -5.79 -22.73 -9.54
N ASP A 301 -6.57 -22.77 -10.62
CA ASP A 301 -6.17 -22.36 -11.97
C ASP A 301 -6.65 -20.95 -12.36
N ARG A 302 -7.22 -20.20 -11.41
CA ARG A 302 -7.79 -18.86 -11.63
C ARG A 302 -6.80 -17.76 -11.27
N ILE A 303 -6.74 -16.70 -12.07
CA ILE A 303 -5.96 -15.52 -11.73
C ILE A 303 -6.77 -14.67 -10.76
N ARG A 304 -6.24 -14.36 -9.58
CA ARG A 304 -6.88 -13.40 -8.68
C ARG A 304 -6.54 -12.00 -9.12
N LEU A 305 -7.55 -11.16 -9.34
CA LEU A 305 -7.39 -9.74 -9.63
C LEU A 305 -8.06 -8.89 -8.55
N ALA A 306 -7.28 -8.05 -7.86
CA ALA A 306 -7.79 -7.16 -6.83
C ALA A 306 -7.20 -5.75 -6.93
N ALA A 307 -7.99 -4.74 -6.60
CA ALA A 307 -7.51 -3.40 -6.31
C ALA A 307 -7.23 -3.28 -4.81
N VAL A 308 -6.03 -2.81 -4.43
CA VAL A 308 -5.67 -2.53 -3.04
C VAL A 308 -5.69 -1.03 -2.82
N GLN A 309 -6.36 -0.58 -1.76
CA GLN A 309 -6.79 0.79 -1.58
C GLN A 309 -6.46 1.26 -0.16
N ASP A 310 -5.97 2.50 -0.04
CA ASP A 310 -5.62 3.14 1.23
C ASP A 310 -6.52 4.35 1.45
N PHE A 311 -6.99 4.54 2.68
CA PHE A 311 -7.89 5.63 3.04
C PHE A 311 -7.49 6.27 4.36
N ASN A 312 -7.72 7.57 4.44
CA ASN A 312 -7.39 8.41 5.58
C ASN A 312 -8.44 9.49 5.79
N LYS A 313 -8.51 10.00 7.01
CA LYS A 313 -9.17 11.28 7.28
C LYS A 313 -8.31 12.42 6.78
N VAL A 314 -8.91 13.59 6.61
CA VAL A 314 -8.12 14.83 6.52
C VAL A 314 -7.54 15.11 7.90
N ARG A 315 -6.21 15.27 7.96
CA ARG A 315 -5.48 15.60 9.18
C ARG A 315 -4.38 16.60 8.85
N GLU A 316 -3.95 17.35 9.85
CA GLU A 316 -2.67 18.04 9.76
C GLU A 316 -1.55 17.01 9.66
N ARG A 317 -0.67 17.20 8.67
CA ARG A 317 0.43 16.29 8.34
C ARG A 317 1.76 17.01 8.32
N SER A 318 2.87 16.30 8.41
CA SER A 318 4.21 16.85 8.22
C SER A 318 4.77 16.46 6.85
N HIS A 319 6.09 16.36 6.70
CA HIS A 319 6.76 15.90 5.48
C HIS A 319 6.41 14.44 5.10
N MET A 320 6.71 14.09 3.85
CA MET A 320 6.62 12.71 3.37
C MET A 320 7.67 11.79 3.98
N ARG A 321 7.35 10.50 4.03
CA ARG A 321 8.28 9.42 4.35
C ARG A 321 9.32 9.26 3.24
N TRP A 322 10.41 10.02 3.34
CA TRP A 322 11.49 10.04 2.37
C TRP A 322 12.65 9.09 2.74
N THR A 323 13.29 8.54 1.70
CA THR A 323 14.52 7.75 1.80
C THR A 323 15.54 8.25 0.79
N ALA A 324 16.72 8.60 1.27
CA ALA A 324 17.90 8.91 0.46
C ALA A 324 18.65 7.62 0.10
N ALA A 325 19.07 7.55 -1.16
CA ALA A 325 19.88 6.48 -1.73
C ALA A 325 21.22 6.31 -1.03
N GLY A 326 21.76 5.10 -1.09
CA GLY A 326 23.16 4.83 -0.79
C GLY A 326 24.06 5.36 -1.91
N LYS A 327 24.97 6.26 -1.57
CA LYS A 327 25.94 6.88 -2.51
C LYS A 327 27.37 6.50 -2.11
N ASN A 328 28.21 6.22 -3.10
CA ASN A 328 29.61 5.80 -2.92
C ASN A 328 29.81 4.61 -1.96
N GLY A 329 28.90 3.63 -2.01
CA GLY A 329 28.92 2.46 -1.11
C GLY A 329 28.42 2.73 0.31
N GLY A 330 27.96 3.95 0.61
CA GLY A 330 27.28 4.28 1.86
C GLY A 330 25.85 3.71 1.94
N PRO A 331 25.29 3.57 3.16
CA PRO A 331 23.95 3.02 3.34
C PRO A 331 22.85 4.00 2.89
N ARG A 332 21.64 3.47 2.68
CA ARG A 332 20.40 4.26 2.58
C ARG A 332 20.12 4.96 3.92
N ILE A 333 19.55 6.15 3.84
CA ILE A 333 19.21 6.95 5.02
C ILE A 333 17.76 7.39 4.91
N ASN A 334 16.99 7.17 5.97
CA ASN A 334 15.58 7.51 6.03
C ASN A 334 15.39 8.82 6.79
N CYS A 335 14.48 9.66 6.30
CA CYS A 335 14.07 10.88 6.98
C CYS A 335 13.31 10.52 8.27
N ASP A 336 13.66 11.14 9.38
CA ASP A 336 12.93 10.93 10.65
C ASP A 336 11.59 11.68 10.67
N MET A 337 10.81 11.51 11.75
CA MET A 337 9.54 12.21 11.92
C MET A 337 9.68 13.71 12.21
N ASP A 338 10.89 14.23 12.47
CA ASP A 338 11.18 15.67 12.62
C ASP A 338 11.56 16.32 11.28
N GLY A 339 11.59 15.55 10.20
CA GLY A 339 11.90 16.05 8.86
C GLY A 339 13.40 16.15 8.60
N VAL A 340 14.21 15.35 9.30
CA VAL A 340 15.68 15.45 9.24
C VAL A 340 16.29 14.17 8.70
N PHE A 341 17.10 14.30 7.64
CA PHE A 341 18.10 13.31 7.28
C PHE A 341 19.39 13.58 8.04
N ARG A 342 20.05 12.53 8.54
CA ARG A 342 21.35 12.61 9.21
C ARG A 342 22.33 11.70 8.48
N PHE A 343 23.27 12.30 7.77
CA PHE A 343 24.36 11.58 7.10
C PHE A 343 25.54 11.42 8.07
N PRO A 344 26.15 10.23 8.15
CA PRO A 344 27.28 9.99 9.05
C PRO A 344 28.51 10.82 8.62
N GLU A 345 29.17 11.43 9.60
CA GLU A 345 30.46 12.10 9.40
C GLU A 345 31.54 11.09 8.94
N GLY A 346 32.48 11.55 8.11
CA GLY A 346 33.61 10.73 7.65
C GLY A 346 33.28 9.69 6.58
N SER A 347 32.09 9.75 5.97
CA SER A 347 31.78 8.95 4.78
C SER A 347 32.59 9.44 3.57
N HIS A 348 32.85 8.57 2.59
CA HIS A 348 33.47 8.95 1.30
C HIS A 348 32.54 9.78 0.40
N ASP A 349 31.34 10.10 0.87
CA ASP A 349 30.39 10.97 0.21
C ASP A 349 30.39 12.35 0.87
N ASP A 350 30.35 13.40 0.05
CA ASP A 350 30.15 14.77 0.51
C ASP A 350 28.67 14.94 0.91
N PRO A 351 28.36 15.02 2.21
CA PRO A 351 26.98 15.11 2.65
C PRO A 351 26.34 16.45 2.28
N ALA A 352 27.09 17.47 1.82
CA ALA A 352 26.58 18.79 1.49
C ALA A 352 26.20 18.98 0.02
N ASP A 353 26.58 18.06 -0.87
CA ASP A 353 26.43 18.28 -2.32
C ASP A 353 24.99 18.22 -2.83
N GLY A 354 24.07 17.66 -2.03
CA GLY A 354 22.64 17.62 -2.32
C GLY A 354 22.23 16.67 -3.46
N TYR A 355 23.19 16.00 -4.10
CA TYR A 355 22.93 15.19 -5.29
C TYR A 355 22.37 13.81 -4.98
N ARG A 356 22.36 13.39 -3.70
CA ARG A 356 21.78 12.10 -3.32
C ARG A 356 20.33 12.00 -3.81
N GLU A 357 20.04 10.92 -4.51
CA GLU A 357 18.68 10.66 -4.97
C GLU A 357 17.79 10.30 -3.78
N VAL A 358 16.63 10.94 -3.68
CA VAL A 358 15.61 10.67 -2.67
C VAL A 358 14.32 10.16 -3.28
N THR A 359 13.68 9.25 -2.57
CA THR A 359 12.45 8.57 -3.00
C THR A 359 11.46 8.44 -1.87
N ASN A 360 10.20 8.26 -2.23
CA ASN A 360 9.13 7.91 -1.30
C ASN A 360 8.43 6.62 -1.75
N GLN A 361 7.62 6.06 -0.86
CA GLN A 361 6.69 4.99 -1.21
C GLN A 361 5.43 5.55 -1.92
N TRP A 362 5.61 6.34 -2.98
CA TRP A 362 5.01 6.00 -4.26
C TRP A 362 3.55 5.56 -4.29
N ILE A 363 3.39 4.28 -4.00
CA ILE A 363 2.21 3.48 -4.29
C ILE A 363 1.05 3.68 -3.31
N MET A 364 1.22 4.53 -2.29
CA MET A 364 0.17 4.89 -1.32
C MET A 364 -0.51 6.25 -1.61
N ASP A 365 -1.78 6.39 -1.21
CA ASP A 365 -2.52 7.67 -1.34
C ASP A 365 -2.11 8.70 -0.27
N SER A 366 -1.70 8.26 0.92
CA SER A 366 -1.12 9.10 1.96
C SER A 366 0.30 8.65 2.25
N ASN A 367 1.24 9.57 2.16
CA ASN A 367 2.67 9.30 2.41
C ASN A 367 3.28 10.26 3.43
N GLU A 368 2.57 11.31 3.81
CA GLU A 368 2.97 12.21 4.89
C GLU A 368 2.66 11.61 6.27
N PHE A 369 3.52 11.90 7.25
CA PHE A 369 3.23 11.59 8.65
C PHE A 369 2.07 12.44 9.16
N VAL A 370 1.25 11.89 10.04
CA VAL A 370 0.27 12.66 10.81
C VAL A 370 1.04 13.44 11.88
N LEU A 371 0.72 14.73 12.05
CA LEU A 371 1.48 15.61 12.95
C LEU A 371 1.37 15.21 14.43
N SER A 372 0.24 14.61 14.82
CA SER A 372 0.05 14.09 16.17
C SER A 372 0.96 12.88 16.45
N ARG A 373 1.62 12.92 17.61
CA ARG A 373 2.49 11.86 18.13
C ARG A 373 1.98 11.27 19.44
N GLU A 374 0.68 11.40 19.70
CA GLU A 374 0.06 10.87 20.91
C GLU A 374 0.23 9.35 21.00
N ALA A 375 0.35 8.84 22.22
CA ALA A 375 0.37 7.40 22.48
C ALA A 375 -0.97 6.76 22.07
N PRO A 376 -1.00 5.45 21.75
CA PRO A 376 -2.24 4.72 21.47
C PRO A 376 -3.34 4.98 22.51
N TYR A 377 -4.57 5.15 22.05
CA TYR A 377 -5.73 5.29 22.92
C TYR A 377 -6.15 3.94 23.54
N ASP A 378 -6.89 3.97 24.65
CA ASP A 378 -7.51 2.76 25.21
C ASP A 378 -8.54 2.13 24.24
N ASP A 379 -9.30 2.98 23.54
CA ASP A 379 -10.15 2.58 22.42
C ASP A 379 -9.56 3.11 21.10
N MET A 380 -9.01 2.21 20.27
CA MET A 380 -8.45 2.58 18.96
C MET A 380 -9.49 3.23 18.04
N PHE A 381 -10.78 2.95 18.27
CA PHE A 381 -11.89 3.46 17.48
C PHE A 381 -12.52 4.72 18.08
N ARG A 382 -11.90 5.34 19.10
CA ARG A 382 -12.41 6.54 19.79
C ARG A 382 -12.84 7.65 18.84
N GLU A 383 -12.09 7.85 17.75
CA GLU A 383 -12.37 8.89 16.76
C GLU A 383 -13.21 8.41 15.58
N TRP A 384 -13.54 7.11 15.49
CA TRP A 384 -14.21 6.53 14.33
C TRP A 384 -15.72 6.74 14.39
N ASN A 385 -16.37 6.82 13.23
CA ASN A 385 -17.83 6.96 13.18
C ASN A 385 -18.52 5.64 13.50
N LEU A 386 -18.13 4.56 12.81
CA LEU A 386 -18.72 3.22 12.98
C LEU A 386 -20.27 3.24 13.06
N GLY A 387 -20.90 4.00 12.16
CA GLY A 387 -22.36 4.14 12.09
C GLY A 387 -23.03 4.96 13.21
N GLN A 388 -22.27 5.62 14.10
CA GLN A 388 -22.83 6.43 15.18
C GLN A 388 -23.52 7.70 14.69
N ARG A 389 -23.06 8.25 13.56
CA ARG A 389 -23.60 9.44 12.90
C ARG A 389 -23.96 9.13 11.45
N PRO A 390 -25.00 9.78 10.91
CA PRO A 390 -25.36 9.64 9.50
C PRO A 390 -24.18 10.05 8.59
N VAL A 391 -24.15 9.47 7.39
CA VAL A 391 -23.23 9.86 6.33
C VAL A 391 -23.76 11.13 5.67
N GLU A 392 -22.97 12.20 5.68
CA GLU A 392 -23.36 13.53 5.16
C GLU A 392 -22.64 13.88 3.86
N GLY A 393 -21.70 13.04 3.40
CA GLY A 393 -20.86 13.32 2.25
C GLY A 393 -19.70 14.24 2.59
N ASN A 394 -19.20 14.19 3.83
CA ASN A 394 -18.07 14.99 4.31
C ASN A 394 -16.73 14.48 3.73
N ILE A 395 -16.58 14.64 2.42
CA ILE A 395 -15.44 14.23 1.62
C ILE A 395 -14.70 15.48 1.12
N VAL A 396 -13.42 15.58 1.45
CA VAL A 396 -12.58 16.73 1.11
C VAL A 396 -11.64 16.39 -0.04
N ASP A 397 -11.62 17.27 -1.04
CA ASP A 397 -10.65 17.24 -2.14
C ASP A 397 -9.31 17.83 -1.69
N GLU A 398 -8.60 17.07 -0.86
CA GLU A 398 -7.20 17.37 -0.55
C GLU A 398 -6.35 17.18 -1.82
N PRO A 399 -5.49 18.14 -2.19
CA PRO A 399 -4.57 17.97 -3.30
C PRO A 399 -3.71 16.72 -3.13
N ALA A 400 -3.35 16.08 -4.24
CA ALA A 400 -2.52 14.91 -4.17
C ALA A 400 -1.13 15.25 -3.62
N TRP A 401 -0.47 14.32 -2.91
CA TRP A 401 0.85 14.60 -2.34
C TRP A 401 1.89 14.94 -3.42
N TRP A 402 1.80 14.38 -4.63
CA TRP A 402 2.74 14.76 -5.69
C TRP A 402 2.51 16.20 -6.16
N GLU A 403 1.27 16.69 -6.19
CA GLU A 403 0.95 18.07 -6.54
C GLU A 403 1.45 19.04 -5.46
N LYS A 404 1.22 18.73 -4.18
CA LYS A 404 1.69 19.56 -3.05
C LYS A 404 3.21 19.77 -3.09
N TYR A 405 3.94 18.73 -3.47
CA TYR A 405 5.40 18.75 -3.51
C TYR A 405 5.98 19.04 -4.90
N GLY A 406 5.14 19.34 -5.90
CA GLY A 406 5.60 19.61 -7.28
C GLY A 406 6.32 18.42 -7.93
N LEU A 407 6.02 17.20 -7.49
CA LEU A 407 6.64 15.98 -7.99
C LEU A 407 5.94 15.53 -9.28
N PRO A 408 6.71 15.07 -10.29
CA PRO A 408 6.10 14.54 -11.50
C PRO A 408 5.36 13.23 -11.16
N LEU A 409 4.06 13.20 -11.42
CA LEU A 409 3.26 11.98 -11.49
C LEU A 409 2.47 11.97 -12.81
N VAL A 410 2.55 10.82 -13.44
CA VAL A 410 1.96 10.41 -14.73
C VAL A 410 0.48 9.98 -14.57
N PRO A 411 -0.26 9.72 -15.68
CA PRO A 411 0.15 9.92 -17.08
C PRO A 411 0.29 11.41 -17.41
N ALA A 412 1.48 11.78 -17.89
CA ALA A 412 1.64 13.04 -18.61
C ALA A 412 0.98 12.91 -20.00
N VAL A 413 0.66 14.05 -20.63
CA VAL A 413 0.12 14.09 -22.00
C VAL A 413 1.00 13.24 -22.92
N GLY A 414 0.39 12.25 -23.60
CA GLY A 414 1.07 11.35 -24.54
C GLY A 414 1.57 10.03 -23.96
N MET A 415 1.49 9.81 -22.64
CA MET A 415 1.87 8.51 -22.05
C MET A 415 0.71 7.49 -22.07
N PRO A 416 0.99 6.19 -22.33
CA PRO A 416 -0.04 5.16 -22.24
C PRO A 416 -0.64 5.05 -20.83
N ARG A 417 -1.93 4.69 -20.74
CA ARG A 417 -2.63 4.51 -19.46
C ARG A 417 -1.95 3.44 -18.60
N GLY A 418 -1.88 3.70 -17.31
CA GLY A 418 -1.27 2.80 -16.32
C GLY A 418 0.26 2.72 -16.41
N THR A 419 0.92 3.65 -17.08
CA THR A 419 2.38 3.81 -17.03
C THR A 419 2.82 4.76 -15.91
N GLY A 420 4.14 4.83 -15.66
CA GLY A 420 4.91 5.71 -14.77
C GLY A 420 4.75 5.58 -13.25
N GLY A 421 5.07 6.64 -12.51
CA GLY A 421 5.32 6.67 -11.06
C GLY A 421 6.03 7.98 -10.71
N THR A 422 6.51 8.10 -9.47
CA THR A 422 7.34 9.24 -9.06
C THR A 422 8.81 8.87 -9.20
N PRO A 423 9.58 9.57 -10.07
CA PRO A 423 11.01 9.37 -10.17
C PRO A 423 11.71 9.83 -8.88
N ALA A 424 12.93 9.36 -8.68
CA ALA A 424 13.79 9.96 -7.68
C ALA A 424 14.09 11.42 -8.05
N VAL A 425 14.26 12.25 -7.03
CA VAL A 425 14.69 13.63 -7.16
C VAL A 425 15.97 13.85 -6.35
N PRO A 426 16.81 14.85 -6.67
CA PRO A 426 17.89 15.27 -5.79
C PRO A 426 17.40 15.64 -4.39
N LEU A 427 18.21 15.36 -3.37
CA LEU A 427 17.93 15.74 -1.98
C LEU A 427 17.75 17.26 -1.83
N SER A 428 18.53 18.05 -2.56
CA SER A 428 18.42 19.51 -2.57
C SER A 428 17.09 20.05 -3.09
N ASP A 429 16.32 19.25 -3.83
CA ASP A 429 15.03 19.68 -4.36
C ASP A 429 13.93 19.66 -3.28
N ILE A 430 14.15 18.90 -2.20
CA ILE A 430 13.14 18.68 -1.16
C ILE A 430 13.59 19.15 0.23
N ALA A 431 14.88 19.42 0.43
CA ALA A 431 15.46 19.67 1.72
C ALA A 431 16.56 20.74 1.66
N GLU A 432 16.74 21.43 2.77
CA GLU A 432 17.78 22.44 2.95
C GLU A 432 18.92 21.85 3.79
N TYR A 433 20.16 22.07 3.33
CA TYR A 433 21.34 21.67 4.08
C TYR A 433 21.55 22.62 5.27
N GLY A 434 21.75 22.04 6.45
CA GLY A 434 22.25 22.74 7.63
C GLY A 434 23.70 22.36 7.90
N ASP A 435 24.12 22.36 9.16
CA ASP A 435 25.47 21.95 9.55
C ASP A 435 25.54 20.43 9.83
N ASP A 436 26.76 19.89 9.86
CA ASP A 436 27.09 18.53 10.31
C ASP A 436 26.31 17.40 9.62
N GLY A 437 26.20 17.46 8.28
CA GLY A 437 25.57 16.40 7.50
C GLY A 437 24.05 16.28 7.71
N ARG A 438 23.38 17.37 8.13
CA ARG A 438 21.93 17.39 8.36
C ARG A 438 21.20 18.09 7.24
N TRP A 439 20.16 17.43 6.72
CA TRP A 439 19.23 18.04 5.77
C TRP A 439 17.84 18.10 6.36
N ARG A 440 17.19 19.27 6.31
CA ARG A 440 15.83 19.47 6.79
C ARG A 440 14.87 19.54 5.62
N VAL A 441 13.92 18.62 5.57
CA VAL A 441 12.88 18.55 4.54
C VAL A 441 11.92 19.73 4.69
N VAL A 442 11.61 20.37 3.57
CA VAL A 442 10.57 21.39 3.49
C VAL A 442 9.21 20.69 3.41
N SER A 443 8.39 20.80 4.45
CA SER A 443 7.03 20.25 4.43
C SER A 443 6.08 21.19 3.69
N ARG A 444 5.29 20.63 2.77
CA ARG A 444 4.23 21.33 2.02
C ARG A 444 2.84 20.75 2.26
N ALA A 445 2.71 19.88 3.27
CA ALA A 445 1.55 19.01 3.42
C ALA A 445 0.23 19.74 3.72
N ASN A 446 0.33 20.92 4.36
CA ASN A 446 -0.82 21.71 4.82
C ASN A 446 -0.93 23.08 4.14
N ASP A 447 -0.11 23.39 3.13
CA ASP A 447 -0.13 24.70 2.48
C ASP A 447 -1.50 25.02 1.85
N TRP A 448 -2.17 23.98 1.34
CA TRP A 448 -3.52 24.03 0.78
C TRP A 448 -4.62 24.37 1.79
N MET A 449 -4.35 24.26 3.09
CA MET A 449 -5.32 24.65 4.14
C MET A 449 -5.27 26.14 4.46
N ARG A 450 -4.26 26.86 3.97
CA ARG A 450 -4.03 28.30 4.24
C ARG A 450 -4.51 29.21 3.10
N SER A 451 -4.80 28.62 1.94
CA SER A 451 -5.42 29.25 0.77
C SER A 451 -6.93 29.18 0.86
#